data_AF-A0A8E0FJ28-F1
#
_entry.id   AF-A0A8E0FJ28-F1
#
_cell.length_a   1.000
_cell.length_b   1.000
_cell.length_c   1.000
_cell.angle_alpha   90.00
_cell.angle_beta   90.00
_cell.angle_gamma   90.00
#
_symmetry.space_group_name_H-M   'P 1'
#
loop_
_entity.id
_entity.type
_entity.pdbx_description
1 polymer ?
#
loop_
_entity_poly.entity_id
_entity_poly.type
_entity_poly.pdbx_seq_one_letter_code
_entity_poly.pdbx_strand_id
1 'polypeptide(L)' 'MQLTCAISGESLAYRFTGDTPEQWLASFRQHRWDLEEEAENLIQEQSEDDQGWVWLP' A
#
# COMPACT_ATOMS: atom_id res chain seq x y z
N MET A 1 -10.85 5.60 -13.94
CA MET A 1 -9.76 6.56 -13.64
C MET A 1 -8.62 5.76 -13.03
N GLN A 2 -7.36 6.07 -13.35
CA GLN A 2 -6.21 5.37 -12.77
C GLN A 2 -5.62 6.26 -11.67
N LEU A 3 -5.45 5.71 -10.48
CA LEU A 3 -4.81 6.38 -9.34
C LEU A 3 -3.51 5.65 -9.00
N THR A 4 -2.57 6.39 -8.40
CA THR A 4 -1.33 5.80 -7.90
C THR A 4 -1.51 5.52 -6.42
N CYS A 5 -1.49 4.24 -6.04
CA CYS A 5 -1.51 3.81 -4.65
C CYS A 5 -0.12 3.32 -4.24
N ALA A 6 0.35 3.72 -3.07
CA ALA A 6 1.69 3.42 -2.58
C ALA A 6 1.65 2.99 -1.11
N ILE A 7 2.54 2.07 -0.75
CA ILE A 7 2.81 1.69 0.64
C ILE A 7 4.31 1.74 0.85
N SER A 8 4.74 2.26 1.99
CA SER A 8 6.17 2.35 2.30
C SER A 8 6.75 0.97 2.62
N GLY A 9 8.06 0.80 2.39
CA GLY A 9 8.77 -0.41 2.80
C GLY A 9 8.75 -0.60 4.33
N GLU A 10 8.75 0.50 5.09
CA GLU A 10 8.63 0.49 6.56
C GLU A 10 7.26 -0.04 7.01
N SER A 11 6.17 0.44 6.41
CA SER A 11 4.81 -0.05 6.67
C SER A 11 4.68 -1.54 6.32
N LEU A 12 5.28 -1.98 5.21
CA LEU A 12 5.33 -3.40 4.84
C LEU A 12 6.13 -4.24 5.84
N ALA A 13 7.31 -3.77 6.27
CA ALA A 13 8.13 -4.45 7.25
C ALA A 13 7.42 -4.54 8.61
N TYR A 14 6.73 -3.47 9.03
CA TYR A 14 5.94 -3.43 10.26
C TYR A 14 4.75 -4.40 10.21
N ARG A 15 4.01 -4.45 9.10
CA ARG A 15 2.80 -5.27 8.94
C ARG A 15 3.11 -6.75 8.73
N PHE A 16 4.11 -7.07 7.91
CA PHE A 16 4.32 -8.43 7.40
C PHE A 16 5.69 -9.02 7.73
N THR A 17 6.52 -8.28 8.47
CA THR A 17 7.93 -8.63 8.72
C THR A 17 8.77 -8.67 7.43
N GLY A 18 10.07 -8.51 7.58
CA GLY A 18 11.04 -8.59 6.50
C GLY A 18 12.05 -7.47 6.59
N ASP A 19 13.28 -7.76 6.19
CA ASP A 19 14.41 -6.83 6.30
C ASP A 19 14.99 -6.47 4.93
N THR A 20 14.55 -7.14 3.86
CA THR A 20 15.03 -6.89 2.51
C THR A 20 13.90 -6.47 1.56
N PRO A 21 14.21 -5.66 0.53
CA PRO A 21 13.23 -5.26 -0.48
C PRO A 21 12.52 -6.44 -1.18
N GLU A 22 13.22 -7.56 -1.38
CA GLU A 22 12.65 -8.75 -2.00
C GLU A 22 11.59 -9.40 -1.11
N GLN A 23 11.81 -9.41 0.21
CA GLN A 23 10.83 -9.90 1.18
C GLN A 23 9.61 -8.98 1.23
N TRP A 24 9.82 -7.66 1.25
CA TRP A 24 8.71 -6.70 1.22
C TRP A 24 7.88 -6.83 -0.04
N LEU A 25 8.52 -7.00 -1.21
CA LEU A 25 7.82 -7.21 -2.47
C LEU A 25 7.05 -8.55 -2.48
N ALA A 26 7.61 -9.60 -1.88
CA ALA A 26 6.93 -10.88 -1.73
C ALA A 26 5.70 -10.73 -0.82
N SER A 27 5.83 -10.07 0.33
CA SER A 27 4.73 -9.78 1.26
C SER A 27 3.65 -8.93 0.61
N PHE A 28 4.02 -7.86 -0.11
CA PHE A 28 3.09 -7.03 -0.86
C PHE A 28 2.25 -7.86 -1.86
N ARG A 29 2.90 -8.76 -2.60
CA ARG A 29 2.20 -9.64 -3.56
C ARG A 29 1.30 -10.66 -2.86
N GLN A 30 1.76 -11.20 -1.74
CA GLN A 30 1.00 -12.17 -0.95
C GLN A 30 -0.28 -11.55 -0.37
N HIS A 31 -0.20 -10.30 0.08
CA HIS A 31 -1.30 -9.56 0.70
C HIS A 31 -1.99 -8.58 -0.26
N ARG A 32 -1.82 -8.77 -1.57
CA ARG A 32 -2.29 -7.82 -2.59
C ARG A 32 -3.78 -7.49 -2.46
N TRP A 33 -4.62 -8.50 -2.23
CA TRP A 33 -6.07 -8.32 -2.18
C TRP A 33 -6.48 -7.47 -0.97
N ASP A 34 -5.89 -7.72 0.20
CA ASP A 34 -6.14 -6.95 1.42
C ASP A 34 -5.70 -5.48 1.23
N LEU A 35 -4.53 -5.27 0.61
CA LEU A 35 -4.01 -3.94 0.32
C LEU A 35 -4.83 -3.19 -0.73
N GLU A 36 -5.32 -3.88 -1.77
CA GLU A 36 -6.19 -3.28 -2.80
C GLU A 36 -7.56 -2.90 -2.22
N GLU A 37 -8.11 -3.69 -1.29
CA GLU A 37 -9.35 -3.35 -0.56
C GLU A 37 -9.17 -2.11 0.34
N GLU A 38 -8.05 -2.04 1.07
CA GLU A 38 -7.72 -0.86 1.89
C GLU A 38 -7.55 0.39 1.03
N ALA A 39 -6.85 0.27 -0.10
CA ALA A 39 -6.70 1.35 -1.06
C ALA A 39 -8.06 1.81 -1.63
N GLU A 40 -8.98 0.89 -1.91
CA GLU A 40 -10.34 1.24 -2.37
C GLU A 40 -11.09 2.09 -1.33
N ASN A 41 -11.02 1.72 -0.04
CA ASN A 41 -11.64 2.50 1.02
C ASN A 41 -11.05 3.92 1.09
N LEU A 42 -9.72 4.06 1.03
CA LEU A 42 -9.06 5.36 1.03
C LEU A 42 -9.43 6.22 -0.19
N ILE A 43 -9.59 5.60 -1.37
CA ILE A 43 -10.07 6.28 -2.58
C ILE A 43 -11.50 6.78 -2.39
N GLN A 44 -12.39 5.97 -1.81
CA GLN A 44 -13.78 6.37 -1.54
C GLN A 44 -13.85 7.54 -0.56
N GLU A 45 -12.89 7.61 0.38
CA GLU A 45 -12.74 8.70 1.35
C GLU A 45 -12.05 9.95 0.77
N GLN A 46 -11.59 9.90 -0.48
CA GLN A 46 -10.80 10.97 -1.13
C GLN A 46 -9.53 11.33 -0.33
N SER A 47 -8.84 10.30 0.15
CA SER A 47 -7.62 10.43 0.96
C SER A 47 -6.34 10.55 0.12
N GLU A 48 -6.44 11.04 -1.12
CA GLU A 48 -5.27 11.37 -1.91
C GLU A 48 -4.45 12.51 -1.29
N ASP A 49 -3.12 12.45 -1.43
CA ASP A 49 -2.22 13.55 -1.09
C ASP A 49 -2.28 14.70 -2.13
N ASP A 50 -1.49 15.76 -1.91
CA ASP A 50 -1.43 16.92 -2.81
C ASP A 50 -0.95 16.58 -4.24
N GLN A 51 -0.40 15.38 -4.47
CA GLN A 51 0.02 14.87 -5.77
C GLN A 51 -0.99 13.87 -6.38
N GLY A 52 -2.11 13.61 -5.69
CA GLY A 52 -3.12 12.64 -6.12
C GLY A 52 -2.76 11.18 -5.82
N TRP A 53 -1.84 10.93 -4.88
CA TRP A 53 -1.45 9.57 -4.48
C TRP A 53 -2.20 9.11 -3.25
N VAL A 54 -2.60 7.85 -3.23
CA VAL A 54 -3.18 7.20 -2.06
C VAL A 54 -2.08 6.45 -1.32
N TRP A 55 -1.79 6.86 -0.08
CA TRP A 55 -0.80 6.20 0.75
C TRP A 55 -1.47 5.26 1.75
N LEU A 56 -1.09 3.99 1.71
CA LEU A 56 -1.52 3.01 2.71
C LEU A 56 -0.68 3.19 3.99
N PRO A 57 -1.29 3.16 5.18
CA PRO A 57 -0.59 3.38 6.46
C PRO A 57 0.49 2.33 6.80
#